data_AF-A0A2E0HLM1-F1
#
_entry.id   AF-A0A2E0HLM1-F1
#
_cell.length_a   1.000
_cell.length_b   1.000
_cell.length_c   1.000
_cell.angle_alpha   90.00
_cell.angle_beta   90.00
_cell.angle_gamma   90.00
#
_symmetry.space_group_name_H-M   'P 1'
#
loop_
_entity.id
_entity.type
_entity.pdbx_description
1 polymer ?
#
loop_
_entity_poly.entity_id
_entity_poly.type
_entity_poly.pdbx_seq_one_letter_code
_entity_poly.pdbx_strand_id
1 'polypeptide(L)'
;MSGCSSYLSLTHNVAGGNGFTQHLFFSDTSPQSAALHSTPSPRRAMAAPGRYKSSPGFAAPFTIQYAHGSFLSPSAAEGPMIKLITFDLDNTLWDINPVIVAAEKAMRAWVSEHIPEAVAHLEMDRLQDVYKRVREHHPEVKHHPTNFRKKLLYQVFTEASLSHDRALTMSEQAFQVFYEGRNTITLFHQAEDILDTLAKRYPLVALTNGNANLEMIGIDRYFQAHFSAETEGQPKPHEAMFRRALEHCGVTAQQAIHVGDHPKEDVEAARAVGYHTVWFNQDGGQDPDLCHPTREIRQLEELLPAVEAIAADARSS
;
A
#
# COMPACT_ATOMS: atom_id res chain seq x y z
N MET A 1 29.31 21.92 -8.00
CA MET A 1 29.63 20.71 -7.23
C MET A 1 28.32 19.99 -6.98
N SER A 2 28.14 18.85 -7.64
CA SER A 2 26.91 18.08 -7.63
C SER A 2 26.69 17.50 -6.24
N GLY A 3 25.66 17.97 -5.53
CA GLY A 3 25.23 17.37 -4.27
C GLY A 3 24.68 15.98 -4.56
N CYS A 4 25.44 14.95 -4.18
CA CYS A 4 25.00 13.57 -4.27
C CYS A 4 23.96 13.36 -3.15
N SER A 5 22.68 13.31 -3.49
CA SER A 5 21.64 12.89 -2.55
C SER A 5 21.79 11.38 -2.35
N SER A 6 22.43 10.97 -1.25
CA SER A 6 22.66 9.57 -0.95
C SER A 6 21.33 8.89 -0.61
N TYR A 7 20.94 7.93 -1.46
CA TYR A 7 19.93 6.94 -1.12
C TYR A 7 20.47 6.05 0.00
N LEU A 8 19.93 6.20 1.20
CA LEU A 8 20.07 5.21 2.25
C LEU A 8 18.67 4.69 2.56
N SER A 9 18.27 3.72 1.76
CA SER A 9 17.26 2.78 2.21
C SER A 9 17.82 2.07 3.44
N LEU A 10 17.14 2.16 4.59
CA LEU A 10 17.51 1.39 5.78
C LEU A 10 17.06 -0.07 5.57
N THR A 11 17.62 -0.73 4.56
CA THR A 11 17.48 -2.17 4.37
C THR A 11 18.33 -2.87 5.43
N HIS A 12 17.68 -3.64 6.30
CA HIS A 12 18.42 -4.64 7.08
C HIS A 12 18.62 -5.86 6.21
N ASN A 13 19.86 -6.12 5.83
CA ASN A 13 20.32 -7.44 5.43
C ASN A 13 20.40 -8.29 6.71
N VAL A 14 19.29 -8.93 7.10
CA VAL A 14 19.33 -10.04 8.05
C VAL A 14 19.79 -11.25 7.25
N ALA A 15 20.92 -11.85 7.62
CA ALA A 15 21.32 -13.14 7.08
C ALA A 15 20.17 -14.13 7.32
N GLY A 16 19.46 -14.51 6.25
CA GLY A 16 18.16 -15.17 6.31
C GLY A 16 17.02 -14.19 6.02
N GLY A 17 16.70 -14.05 4.73
CA GLY A 17 15.89 -12.95 4.21
C GLY A 17 14.51 -12.81 4.86
N ASN A 18 14.18 -11.56 5.21
CA ASN A 18 12.85 -10.93 5.30
C ASN A 18 13.11 -9.46 5.71
N GLY A 19 13.59 -8.67 4.77
CA GLY A 19 13.87 -7.25 4.97
C GLY A 19 12.67 -6.42 4.56
N PHE A 20 11.89 -5.93 5.53
CA PHE A 20 10.92 -4.87 5.28
C PHE A 20 11.69 -3.56 5.00
N THR A 21 11.51 -3.00 3.82
CA THR A 21 12.21 -1.78 3.42
C THR A 21 11.38 -0.55 3.80
N GLN A 22 11.67 0.06 4.94
CA GLN A 22 11.23 1.44 5.17
C GLN A 22 12.22 2.39 4.52
N HIS A 23 11.76 3.09 3.51
CA HIS A 23 12.47 4.22 2.94
C HIS A 23 12.39 5.40 3.92
N LEU A 24 13.49 5.66 4.64
CA LEU A 24 13.73 6.94 5.27
C LEU A 24 14.63 7.73 4.33
N PHE A 25 14.12 8.84 3.80
CA PHE A 25 14.92 9.71 2.95
C PHE A 25 15.63 10.76 3.78
N PHE A 26 16.89 10.97 3.44
CA PHE A 26 17.76 11.93 4.09
C PHE A 26 18.27 12.89 3.02
N SER A 27 17.83 14.14 3.11
CA SER A 27 18.33 15.21 2.24
C SER A 27 19.13 16.18 3.10
N ASP A 28 20.41 16.32 2.77
CA ASP A 28 21.28 17.36 3.33
C ASP A 28 20.79 18.73 2.82
N THR A 29 19.97 19.42 3.61
CA THR A 29 19.35 20.69 3.20
C THR A 29 19.51 21.75 4.28
N SER A 30 20.60 22.51 4.18
CA SER A 30 20.70 23.82 4.82
C SER A 30 19.66 24.78 4.21
N PRO A 31 18.84 25.49 5.00
CA PRO A 31 17.76 26.30 4.46
C PRO A 31 18.27 27.63 3.88
N GLN A 32 17.99 27.89 2.60
CA GLN A 32 17.93 29.23 2.04
C GLN A 32 16.47 29.59 1.73
N SER A 33 16.06 30.73 2.24
CA SER A 33 14.70 31.29 2.29
C SER A 33 14.06 31.54 0.93
N ALA A 34 12.77 31.23 0.77
CA ALA A 34 11.93 31.81 -0.27
C ALA A 34 10.49 32.03 0.24
N ALA A 35 9.94 33.19 -0.14
CA ALA A 35 8.78 33.85 0.43
C ALA A 35 7.42 33.34 -0.09
N LEU A 36 6.41 33.49 0.78
CA LEU A 36 4.99 33.18 0.57
C LEU A 36 4.29 34.16 -0.38
N HIS A 37 3.47 33.64 -1.29
CA HIS A 37 2.37 34.39 -1.90
C HIS A 37 1.04 33.61 -1.80
N SER A 38 0.06 34.27 -1.19
CA SER A 38 -1.29 33.82 -0.88
C SER A 38 -2.26 33.99 -2.06
N THR A 39 -3.21 33.07 -2.22
CA THR A 39 -4.48 33.30 -2.95
C THR A 39 -5.67 32.62 -2.24
N PRO A 40 -6.94 33.08 -2.46
CA PRO A 40 -8.03 32.93 -1.49
C PRO A 40 -9.07 31.85 -1.82
N SER A 41 -9.75 31.34 -0.77
CA SER A 41 -10.87 30.38 -0.81
C SER A 41 -12.19 30.93 -1.38
N PRO A 42 -13.10 30.05 -1.85
CA PRO A 42 -14.53 30.28 -1.85
C PRO A 42 -15.29 29.42 -0.82
N ARG A 43 -16.32 30.03 -0.22
CA ARG A 43 -17.31 29.46 0.73
C ARG A 43 -18.55 28.87 0.02
N ARG A 44 -19.32 28.10 0.82
CA ARG A 44 -20.77 27.70 0.77
C ARG A 44 -21.05 26.31 0.18
N ALA A 45 -22.02 25.52 0.65
CA ALA A 45 -23.06 25.69 1.67
C ALA A 45 -23.51 24.33 2.23
N MET A 46 -23.97 24.32 3.49
CA MET A 46 -24.64 23.22 4.18
C MET A 46 -26.11 23.08 3.75
N ALA A 47 -26.60 21.84 3.68
CA ALA A 47 -28.01 21.50 3.70
C ALA A 47 -28.28 20.41 4.76
N ALA A 48 -29.31 20.63 5.57
CA ALA A 48 -29.76 19.77 6.68
C ALA A 48 -31.06 19.02 6.29
N PRO A 49 -31.51 18.01 7.08
CA PRO A 49 -32.12 16.78 6.56
C PRO A 49 -33.65 16.74 6.56
N GLY A 50 -34.23 15.92 5.68
CA GLY A 50 -35.64 15.58 5.65
C GLY A 50 -35.98 14.33 6.48
N ARG A 51 -36.95 14.46 7.39
CA ARG A 51 -37.60 13.39 8.16
C ARG A 51 -38.78 12.81 7.37
N TYR A 52 -39.03 11.49 7.42
CA TYR A 52 -40.41 10.96 7.42
C TYR A 52 -40.54 9.60 8.14
N LYS A 53 -41.36 9.67 9.20
CA LYS A 53 -42.26 8.75 9.93
C LYS A 53 -42.26 7.19 9.75
N SER A 54 -42.26 6.59 10.94
CA SER A 54 -42.67 5.27 11.49
C SER A 54 -43.86 4.45 10.93
N SER A 55 -43.63 3.13 10.81
CA SER A 55 -44.33 1.90 11.37
C SER A 55 -45.84 1.66 11.13
N PRO A 56 -46.45 0.43 11.33
CA PRO A 56 -45.97 -0.81 11.99
C PRO A 56 -46.39 -2.19 11.35
N GLY A 57 -45.89 -3.32 11.90
CA GLY A 57 -46.77 -4.47 12.27
C GLY A 57 -46.60 -5.89 11.66
N PHE A 58 -46.13 -6.83 12.51
CA PHE A 58 -46.58 -8.23 12.74
C PHE A 58 -46.33 -9.43 11.75
N ALA A 59 -45.56 -10.40 12.29
CA ALA A 59 -45.83 -11.85 12.48
C ALA A 59 -45.65 -12.94 11.37
N ALA A 60 -44.60 -13.74 11.58
CA ALA A 60 -44.55 -15.22 11.76
C ALA A 60 -44.73 -16.17 10.53
N PRO A 61 -44.40 -17.48 10.63
CA PRO A 61 -43.26 -18.08 9.94
C PRO A 61 -43.67 -19.05 8.81
N PHE A 62 -42.86 -19.13 7.75
CA PHE A 62 -43.04 -20.15 6.71
C PHE A 62 -42.03 -21.28 6.86
N THR A 63 -42.56 -22.47 7.06
CA THR A 63 -41.91 -23.78 7.03
C THR A 63 -41.35 -24.05 5.62
N ILE A 64 -40.05 -24.33 5.49
CA ILE A 64 -39.44 -24.79 4.25
C ILE A 64 -39.58 -26.31 4.17
N GLN A 65 -40.34 -26.80 3.18
CA GLN A 65 -40.34 -28.19 2.76
C GLN A 65 -39.07 -28.49 1.95
N TYR A 66 -38.35 -29.55 2.31
CA TYR A 66 -37.26 -30.08 1.50
C TYR A 66 -37.84 -30.79 0.27
N ALA A 67 -37.73 -30.16 -0.90
CA ALA A 67 -37.91 -30.83 -2.17
C ALA A 67 -36.59 -31.51 -2.56
N HIS A 68 -36.64 -32.84 -2.74
CA HIS A 68 -35.57 -33.61 -3.37
C HIS A 68 -35.44 -33.20 -4.85
N GLY A 69 -34.58 -32.22 -5.12
CA GLY A 69 -34.10 -31.90 -6.46
C GLY A 69 -32.80 -32.66 -6.72
N SER A 70 -32.77 -33.43 -7.82
CA SER A 70 -31.56 -34.06 -8.32
C SER A 70 -30.45 -33.03 -8.53
N PHE A 71 -29.33 -33.18 -7.82
CA PHE A 71 -28.11 -32.47 -8.12
C PHE A 71 -27.60 -32.97 -9.47
N LEU A 72 -27.80 -32.16 -10.52
CA LEU A 72 -26.96 -32.26 -11.71
C LEU A 72 -25.54 -31.89 -11.26
N SER A 73 -24.63 -32.85 -11.37
CA SER A 73 -23.20 -32.63 -11.16
C SER A 73 -22.72 -31.46 -12.03
N PRO A 74 -21.84 -30.56 -11.51
CA PRO A 74 -21.17 -29.60 -12.38
C PRO A 74 -20.38 -30.39 -13.43
N SER A 75 -20.54 -30.00 -14.68
CA SER A 75 -19.75 -30.50 -15.80
C SER A 75 -18.27 -30.40 -15.47
N ALA A 76 -17.59 -31.55 -15.45
CA ALA A 76 -16.15 -31.64 -15.41
C ALA A 76 -15.62 -31.47 -16.84
N ALA A 77 -15.19 -30.26 -17.24
CA ALA A 77 -14.28 -30.01 -18.37
C ALA A 77 -13.95 -28.51 -18.62
N GLU A 78 -13.90 -27.64 -17.60
CA GLU A 78 -13.28 -26.32 -17.76
C GLU A 78 -12.26 -26.13 -16.64
N GLY A 79 -11.01 -25.85 -17.00
CA GLY A 79 -9.95 -25.49 -16.07
C GLY A 79 -10.34 -24.27 -15.21
N PRO A 80 -9.65 -24.02 -14.09
CA PRO A 80 -9.99 -22.90 -13.21
C PRO A 80 -9.94 -21.56 -13.96
N MET A 81 -11.10 -20.94 -14.19
CA MET A 81 -11.15 -19.57 -14.74
C MET A 81 -10.62 -18.55 -13.73
N ILE A 82 -9.83 -17.58 -14.21
CA ILE A 82 -9.41 -16.43 -13.42
C ILE A 82 -10.62 -15.58 -13.03
N LYS A 83 -10.69 -15.21 -11.74
CA LYS A 83 -11.80 -14.49 -11.11
C LYS A 83 -11.37 -13.34 -10.21
N LEU A 84 -10.07 -13.19 -9.94
CA LEU A 84 -9.52 -12.15 -9.07
C LEU A 84 -8.18 -11.68 -9.61
N ILE A 85 -7.94 -10.37 -9.55
CA ILE A 85 -6.61 -9.80 -9.71
C ILE A 85 -6.27 -9.00 -8.46
N THR A 86 -5.14 -9.30 -7.84
CA THR A 86 -4.60 -8.53 -6.73
C THR A 86 -3.38 -7.74 -7.18
N PHE A 87 -3.21 -6.55 -6.62
CA PHE A 87 -2.16 -5.62 -7.01
C PHE A 87 -1.30 -5.24 -5.81
N ASP A 88 0.01 -5.29 -5.97
CA ASP A 88 0.88 -4.36 -5.24
C ASP A 88 0.68 -2.92 -5.77
N LEU A 89 1.17 -1.94 -5.00
CA LEU A 89 0.97 -0.52 -5.25
C LEU A 89 2.28 0.20 -5.58
N ASP A 90 3.21 0.24 -4.63
CA ASP A 90 4.45 1.01 -4.73
C ASP A 90 5.39 0.36 -5.74
N ASN A 91 5.93 1.12 -6.69
CA ASN A 91 6.74 0.64 -7.83
C ASN A 91 6.01 -0.28 -8.80
N THR A 92 4.74 -0.61 -8.54
CA THR A 92 3.86 -1.34 -9.46
C THR A 92 2.95 -0.40 -10.24
N LEU A 93 2.30 0.56 -9.56
CA LEU A 93 1.37 1.52 -10.16
C LEU A 93 1.92 2.96 -10.21
N TRP A 94 2.95 3.25 -9.43
CA TRP A 94 3.69 4.53 -9.41
C TRP A 94 5.10 4.32 -8.88
N ASP A 95 6.01 5.26 -9.15
CA ASP A 95 7.34 5.25 -8.52
C ASP A 95 7.24 5.82 -7.09
N ILE A 96 7.56 5.01 -6.09
CA ILE A 96 7.44 5.41 -4.68
C ILE A 96 8.53 6.40 -4.25
N ASN A 97 9.67 6.36 -4.93
CA ASN A 97 10.86 7.10 -4.56
C ASN A 97 10.65 8.62 -4.52
N PRO A 98 10.24 9.29 -5.61
CA PRO A 98 10.01 10.74 -5.59
C PRO A 98 8.90 11.13 -4.61
N VAL A 99 7.92 10.26 -4.38
CA VAL A 99 6.81 10.48 -3.45
C VAL A 99 7.32 10.56 -2.01
N ILE A 100 8.10 9.59 -1.54
CA ILE A 100 8.63 9.62 -0.17
C ILE A 100 9.61 10.76 0.02
N VAL A 101 10.45 11.07 -0.98
CA VAL A 101 11.35 12.24 -0.93
C VAL A 101 10.55 13.52 -0.70
N ALA A 102 9.49 13.72 -1.47
CA ALA A 102 8.64 14.90 -1.34
C ALA A 102 7.92 14.95 0.02
N ALA A 103 7.41 13.81 0.49
CA ALA A 103 6.74 13.67 1.77
C ALA A 103 7.67 13.97 2.96
N GLU A 104 8.88 13.40 2.98
CA GLU A 104 9.90 13.65 4.00
C GLU A 104 10.33 15.12 3.98
N LYS A 105 10.52 15.72 2.80
CA LYS A 105 10.85 17.14 2.67
C LYS A 105 9.75 18.04 3.23
N ALA A 106 8.49 17.76 2.91
CA ALA A 106 7.34 18.52 3.41
C ALA A 106 7.23 18.43 4.94
N MET A 107 7.35 17.22 5.49
CA MET A 107 7.35 17.00 6.94
C MET A 107 8.51 17.75 7.63
N ARG A 108 9.73 17.66 7.09
CA ARG A 108 10.91 18.37 7.64
C ARG A 108 10.74 19.88 7.60
N ALA A 109 10.19 20.43 6.52
CA ALA A 109 9.88 21.84 6.43
C ALA A 109 8.86 22.27 7.49
N TRP A 110 7.80 21.46 7.68
CA TRP A 110 6.81 21.70 8.73
C TRP A 110 7.44 21.65 10.13
N VAL A 111 8.29 20.66 10.43
CA VAL A 111 9.00 20.58 11.71
C VAL A 111 9.90 21.80 11.91
N SER A 112 10.60 22.25 10.88
CA SER A 112 11.46 23.43 10.98
C SER A 112 10.70 24.71 11.31
N GLU A 113 9.46 24.84 10.86
CA GLU A 113 8.60 26.00 11.15
C GLU A 113 7.96 25.92 12.55
N HIS A 114 7.54 24.72 12.99
CA HIS A 114 6.72 24.56 14.20
C HIS A 114 7.52 24.13 15.45
N ILE A 115 8.66 23.47 15.23
CA ILE A 115 9.51 22.90 16.28
C ILE A 115 11.00 23.05 15.88
N PRO A 116 11.52 24.29 15.75
CA PRO A 116 12.90 24.52 15.32
C PRO A 116 13.95 23.76 16.14
N GLU A 117 13.69 23.56 17.44
CA GLU A 117 14.55 22.80 18.36
C GLU A 117 14.69 21.31 17.97
N ALA A 118 13.76 20.73 17.22
CA ALA A 118 13.79 19.34 16.78
C ALA A 118 14.52 19.11 15.46
N VAL A 119 14.85 20.15 14.70
CA VAL A 119 15.48 20.04 13.36
C VAL A 119 16.78 19.25 13.44
N ALA A 120 17.65 19.57 14.40
CA ALA A 120 18.93 18.89 14.58
C ALA A 120 18.77 17.39 14.89
N HIS A 121 17.63 16.95 15.44
CA HIS A 121 17.35 15.55 15.76
C HIS A 121 16.85 14.74 14.56
N LEU A 122 16.45 15.40 13.47
CA LEU A 122 16.08 14.76 12.21
C LEU A 122 17.27 14.53 11.28
N GLU A 123 18.47 15.00 11.66
CA GLU A 123 19.71 14.70 10.94
C GLU A 123 20.00 13.20 10.92
N MET A 124 20.62 12.73 9.83
CA MET A 124 20.80 11.31 9.50
C MET A 124 21.25 10.47 10.69
N ASP A 125 22.40 10.82 11.29
CA ASP A 125 23.03 10.00 12.32
C ASP A 125 22.13 9.84 13.57
N ARG A 126 21.47 10.93 13.97
CA ARG A 126 20.57 10.91 15.13
C ARG A 126 19.29 10.16 14.84
N LEU A 127 18.71 10.37 13.66
CA LEU A 127 17.47 9.71 13.27
C LEU A 127 17.67 8.19 13.11
N GLN A 128 18.84 7.74 12.63
CA GLN A 128 19.18 6.32 12.58
C GLN A 128 19.25 5.69 13.98
N ASP A 129 19.83 6.39 14.95
CA ASP A 129 19.90 5.91 16.32
C ASP A 129 18.52 5.86 17.00
N VAL A 130 17.69 6.88 16.76
CA VAL A 130 16.28 6.89 17.20
C VAL A 130 15.51 5.74 16.56
N TYR A 131 15.70 5.50 15.27
CA TYR A 131 15.07 4.40 14.54
C TYR A 131 15.39 3.04 15.14
N LYS A 132 16.68 2.76 15.42
CA LYS A 132 17.10 1.51 16.08
C LYS A 132 16.43 1.34 17.43
N ARG A 133 16.45 2.38 18.27
CA ARG A 133 15.78 2.36 19.58
C ARG A 133 14.30 2.09 19.47
N VAL A 134 13.58 2.75 18.57
CA VAL A 134 12.13 2.54 18.39
C VAL A 134 11.85 1.10 17.95
N ARG A 135 12.65 0.53 17.04
CA ARG A 135 12.49 -0.88 16.65
C ARG A 135 12.73 -1.86 17.79
N GLU A 136 13.72 -1.59 18.64
CA GLU A 136 14.07 -2.44 19.78
C GLU A 136 13.02 -2.36 20.90
N HIS A 137 12.57 -1.16 21.24
CA HIS A 137 11.65 -0.92 22.36
C HIS A 137 10.18 -1.05 21.99
N HIS A 138 9.84 -0.98 20.70
CA HIS A 138 8.48 -1.07 20.21
C HIS A 138 8.32 -2.15 19.12
N PRO A 139 8.56 -3.44 19.43
CA PRO A 139 8.39 -4.53 18.47
C PRO A 139 6.94 -4.65 17.98
N GLU A 140 5.94 -4.16 18.73
CA GLU A 140 4.53 -4.19 18.37
C GLU A 140 4.20 -3.34 17.13
N VAL A 141 5.04 -2.35 16.78
CA VAL A 141 4.83 -1.50 15.58
C VAL A 141 5.74 -1.88 14.42
N LYS A 142 6.52 -2.95 14.52
CA LYS A 142 7.50 -3.36 13.50
C LYS A 142 6.89 -3.48 12.10
N HIS A 143 5.64 -3.92 12.02
CA HIS A 143 4.90 -4.16 10.78
C HIS A 143 3.82 -3.11 10.51
N HIS A 144 3.82 -2.03 11.30
CA HIS A 144 2.82 -0.96 11.29
C HIS A 144 3.49 0.35 10.88
N PRO A 145 3.73 0.60 9.57
CA PRO A 145 4.52 1.73 9.11
C PRO A 145 3.99 3.09 9.58
N THR A 146 2.68 3.24 9.76
CA THR A 146 2.06 4.46 10.28
C THR A 146 2.41 4.66 11.75
N ASN A 147 2.13 3.65 12.57
CA ASN A 147 2.39 3.72 14.01
C ASN A 147 3.88 3.80 14.33
N PHE A 148 4.71 3.13 13.52
CA PHE A 148 6.16 3.22 13.62
C PHE A 148 6.65 4.65 13.40
N ARG A 149 6.24 5.32 12.31
CA ARG A 149 6.68 6.70 12.02
C ARG A 149 6.19 7.69 13.09
N LYS A 150 4.95 7.53 13.58
CA LYS A 150 4.44 8.35 14.71
C LYS A 150 5.28 8.19 15.97
N LYS A 151 5.66 6.96 16.34
CA LYS A 151 6.56 6.70 17.48
C LYS A 151 7.97 7.23 17.24
N LEU A 152 8.50 7.11 16.02
CA LEU A 152 9.77 7.69 15.62
C LEU A 152 9.79 9.20 15.85
N LEU A 153 8.78 9.92 15.34
CA LEU A 153 8.64 11.37 15.50
C LEU A 153 8.44 11.76 16.97
N TYR A 154 7.62 11.02 17.72
CA TYR A 154 7.44 11.24 19.15
C TYR A 154 8.77 11.12 19.91
N GLN A 155 9.61 10.13 19.59
CA GLN A 155 10.91 9.95 20.20
C GLN A 155 11.87 11.08 19.83
N VAL A 156 11.91 11.49 18.55
CA VAL A 156 12.68 12.67 18.08
C VAL A 156 12.29 13.92 18.88
N PHE A 157 11.00 14.17 19.06
CA PHE A 157 10.49 15.36 19.75
C PHE A 157 10.73 15.31 21.26
N THR A 158 10.66 14.13 21.87
CA THR A 158 11.03 13.95 23.28
C THR A 158 12.52 14.21 23.50
N GLU A 159 13.39 13.77 22.59
CA GLU A 159 14.84 14.05 22.64
C GLU A 159 15.16 15.53 22.41
N ALA A 160 14.33 16.24 21.64
CA ALA A 160 14.34 17.69 21.52
C ALA A 160 13.74 18.42 22.74
N SER A 161 13.52 17.72 23.86
CA SER A 161 13.04 18.25 25.14
C SER A 161 11.60 18.80 25.13
N LEU A 162 10.75 18.35 24.20
CA LEU A 162 9.32 18.65 24.28
C LEU A 162 8.69 17.87 25.44
N SER A 163 7.73 18.50 26.14
CA SER A 163 6.88 17.81 27.11
C SER A 163 6.10 16.68 26.43
N HIS A 164 5.74 15.63 27.18
CA HIS A 164 4.96 14.48 26.68
C HIS A 164 3.76 14.88 25.81
N ASP A 165 2.87 15.74 26.30
CA ASP A 165 1.65 16.14 25.59
C ASP A 165 1.95 16.87 24.28
N ARG A 166 2.96 17.76 24.30
CA ARG A 166 3.42 18.48 23.10
C ARG A 166 4.05 17.51 22.10
N ALA A 167 4.92 16.59 22.54
CA ALA A 167 5.55 15.61 21.67
C ALA A 167 4.52 14.70 20.99
N LEU A 168 3.48 14.27 21.71
CA LEU A 168 2.38 13.46 21.18
C LEU A 168 1.55 14.24 20.14
N THR A 169 1.17 15.47 20.45
CA THR A 169 0.39 16.31 19.52
C THR A 169 1.18 16.62 18.25
N MET A 170 2.46 16.98 18.41
CA MET A 170 3.32 17.36 17.31
C MET A 170 3.70 16.17 16.42
N SER A 171 3.91 14.98 16.98
CA SER A 171 4.22 13.77 16.19
C SER A 171 3.06 13.37 15.28
N GLU A 172 1.82 13.50 15.76
CA GLU A 172 0.61 13.32 14.97
C GLU A 172 0.52 14.34 13.81
N GLN A 173 0.75 15.62 14.10
CA GLN A 173 0.70 16.68 13.08
C GLN A 173 1.81 16.55 12.04
N ALA A 174 3.05 16.29 12.46
CA ALA A 174 4.16 16.05 11.53
C ALA A 174 3.93 14.79 10.68
N PHE A 175 3.42 13.71 11.28
CA PHE A 175 3.05 12.52 10.54
C PHE A 175 1.95 12.81 9.51
N GLN A 176 0.95 13.62 9.85
CA GLN A 176 -0.13 13.98 8.92
C GLN A 176 0.41 14.69 7.67
N VAL A 177 1.38 15.61 7.82
CA VAL A 177 2.05 16.27 6.68
C VAL A 177 2.81 15.26 5.82
N PHE A 178 3.55 14.34 6.45
CA PHE A 178 4.19 13.24 5.71
C PHE A 178 3.16 12.38 4.98
N TYR A 179 2.06 12.04 5.65
CA TYR A 179 1.03 11.14 5.14
C TYR A 179 0.29 11.72 3.93
N GLU A 180 0.01 13.03 3.94
CA GLU A 180 -0.53 13.75 2.79
C GLU A 180 0.45 13.73 1.60
N GLY A 181 1.73 14.02 1.84
CA GLY A 181 2.77 13.93 0.81
C GLY A 181 2.93 12.52 0.26
N ARG A 182 2.90 11.50 1.12
CA ARG A 182 3.00 10.07 0.77
C ARG A 182 1.86 9.60 -0.14
N ASN A 183 0.72 10.27 -0.09
CA ASN A 183 -0.45 9.96 -0.91
C ASN A 183 -0.64 10.95 -2.07
N THR A 184 0.28 11.90 -2.23
CA THR A 184 0.36 12.77 -3.41
C THR A 184 1.27 12.09 -4.43
N ILE A 185 0.68 11.22 -5.25
CA ILE A 185 1.42 10.38 -6.21
C ILE A 185 1.15 10.80 -7.65
N THR A 186 1.97 10.31 -8.57
CA THR A 186 1.70 10.32 -10.00
C THR A 186 1.72 8.88 -10.48
N LEU A 187 0.59 8.40 -10.99
CA LEU A 187 0.49 7.06 -11.57
C LEU A 187 1.43 6.93 -12.76
N PHE A 188 1.93 5.72 -12.99
CA PHE A 188 2.58 5.40 -14.25
C PHE A 188 1.63 5.63 -15.43
N HIS A 189 2.23 5.91 -16.58
CA HIS A 189 1.49 6.03 -17.83
C HIS A 189 0.61 4.78 -18.03
N GLN A 190 -0.65 4.99 -18.41
CA GLN A 190 -1.70 3.97 -18.59
C GLN A 190 -2.17 3.19 -17.36
N ALA A 191 -1.58 3.38 -16.17
CA ALA A 191 -1.98 2.60 -15.00
C ALA A 191 -3.49 2.72 -14.71
N GLU A 192 -4.04 3.93 -14.80
CA GLU A 192 -5.47 4.19 -14.56
C GLU A 192 -6.37 3.54 -15.62
N ASP A 193 -5.99 3.62 -16.90
CA ASP A 193 -6.75 3.00 -18.01
C ASP A 193 -6.74 1.47 -17.91
N ILE A 194 -5.62 0.90 -17.47
CA ILE A 194 -5.48 -0.54 -17.24
C ILE A 194 -6.34 -0.97 -16.05
N LEU A 195 -6.30 -0.24 -14.93
CA LEU A 195 -7.16 -0.50 -13.78
C LEU A 195 -8.64 -0.42 -14.16
N ASP A 196 -9.05 0.61 -14.91
CA ASP A 196 -10.42 0.75 -15.40
C ASP A 196 -10.84 -0.42 -16.30
N THR A 197 -9.97 -0.85 -17.19
CA THR A 197 -10.22 -1.99 -18.09
C THR A 197 -10.34 -3.30 -17.31
N LEU A 198 -9.46 -3.55 -16.35
CA LEU A 198 -9.47 -4.76 -15.54
C LEU A 198 -10.63 -4.79 -14.56
N ALA A 199 -10.96 -3.67 -13.91
CA ALA A 199 -12.06 -3.58 -12.94
C ALA A 199 -13.44 -3.86 -13.56
N LYS A 200 -13.60 -3.62 -14.87
CA LYS A 200 -14.82 -4.00 -15.62
C LYS A 200 -14.95 -5.51 -15.83
N ARG A 201 -13.88 -6.27 -15.68
CA ARG A 201 -13.82 -7.72 -15.98
C ARG A 201 -13.58 -8.57 -14.74
N TYR A 202 -12.86 -8.06 -13.75
CA TYR A 202 -12.44 -8.77 -12.55
C TYR A 202 -12.59 -7.89 -11.31
N PRO A 203 -12.98 -8.46 -10.16
CA PRO A 203 -12.66 -7.91 -8.85
C PRO A 203 -11.16 -7.58 -8.76
N LEU A 204 -10.85 -6.34 -8.35
CA LEU A 204 -9.48 -5.93 -8.03
C LEU A 204 -9.33 -5.73 -6.52
N VAL A 205 -8.21 -6.17 -5.97
CA VAL A 205 -7.86 -5.96 -4.54
C VAL A 205 -6.42 -5.47 -4.42
N ALA A 206 -6.19 -4.40 -3.66
CA ALA A 206 -4.84 -3.90 -3.38
C ALA A 206 -4.23 -4.60 -2.16
N LEU A 207 -2.97 -5.03 -2.25
CA LEU A 207 -2.17 -5.66 -1.19
C LEU A 207 -0.85 -4.91 -1.03
N THR A 208 -0.68 -4.14 0.04
CA THR A 208 0.51 -3.27 0.20
C THR A 208 1.24 -3.46 1.53
N ASN A 209 2.56 -3.38 1.47
CA ASN A 209 3.41 -3.28 2.66
C ASN A 209 3.45 -1.87 3.26
N GLY A 210 3.06 -0.86 2.48
CA GLY A 210 3.06 0.54 2.87
C GLY A 210 1.77 0.98 3.57
N ASN A 211 1.55 2.29 3.54
CA ASN A 211 0.38 2.95 4.10
C ASN A 211 -0.32 3.87 3.07
N ALA A 212 -0.24 3.50 1.80
CA ALA A 212 -0.96 4.19 0.73
C ALA A 212 -2.48 4.20 1.01
N ASN A 213 -3.11 5.32 0.74
CA ASN A 213 -4.54 5.55 0.94
C ASN A 213 -5.19 5.76 -0.43
N LEU A 214 -5.93 4.75 -0.88
CA LEU A 214 -6.54 4.75 -2.20
C LEU A 214 -7.56 5.87 -2.40
N GLU A 215 -8.26 6.29 -1.34
CA GLU A 215 -9.24 7.39 -1.41
C GLU A 215 -8.53 8.74 -1.59
N MET A 216 -7.43 8.98 -0.85
CA MET A 216 -6.63 10.20 -1.00
C MET A 216 -5.95 10.28 -2.36
N ILE A 217 -5.48 9.13 -2.87
CA ILE A 217 -4.88 9.01 -4.20
C ILE A 217 -5.95 9.16 -5.30
N GLY A 218 -7.21 8.80 -4.99
CA GLY A 218 -8.32 8.86 -5.93
C GLY A 218 -8.36 7.67 -6.89
N ILE A 219 -7.99 6.47 -6.44
CA ILE A 219 -8.09 5.21 -7.22
C ILE A 219 -8.90 4.12 -6.51
N ASP A 220 -9.47 4.42 -5.34
CA ASP A 220 -10.29 3.52 -4.53
C ASP A 220 -11.43 2.88 -5.34
N ARG A 221 -12.06 3.63 -6.24
CA ARG A 221 -13.17 3.16 -7.08
C ARG A 221 -12.87 1.92 -7.94
N TYR A 222 -11.60 1.62 -8.20
CA TYR A 222 -11.20 0.44 -8.97
C TYR A 222 -11.10 -0.83 -8.12
N PHE A 223 -10.93 -0.69 -6.81
CA PHE A 223 -10.64 -1.80 -5.90
C PHE A 223 -11.85 -2.12 -5.03
N GLN A 224 -12.21 -3.40 -4.93
CA GLN A 224 -13.26 -3.86 -4.02
C GLN A 224 -12.79 -3.89 -2.57
N ALA A 225 -11.49 -4.10 -2.35
CA ALA A 225 -10.88 -4.09 -1.05
C ALA A 225 -9.40 -3.68 -1.14
N HIS A 226 -8.86 -3.27 0.01
CA HIS A 226 -7.47 -2.96 0.21
C HIS A 226 -7.02 -3.55 1.54
N PHE A 227 -6.00 -4.40 1.50
CA PHE A 227 -5.33 -4.96 2.67
C PHE A 227 -3.91 -4.44 2.73
N SER A 228 -3.45 -4.08 3.92
CA SER A 228 -2.11 -3.56 4.14
C SER A 228 -1.42 -4.27 5.31
N ALA A 229 -0.10 -4.15 5.40
CA ALA A 229 0.64 -4.58 6.58
C ALA A 229 0.09 -3.94 7.88
N GLU A 230 -0.44 -2.72 7.78
CA GLU A 230 -1.07 -2.01 8.90
C GLU A 230 -2.39 -2.68 9.36
N THR A 231 -3.20 -3.19 8.42
CA THR A 231 -4.50 -3.83 8.76
C THR A 231 -4.34 -5.31 9.12
N GLU A 232 -3.44 -6.04 8.46
CA GLU A 232 -3.26 -7.48 8.66
C GLU A 232 -2.15 -7.81 9.67
N GLY A 233 -1.35 -6.83 10.08
CA GLY A 233 -0.25 -6.98 11.05
C GLY A 233 0.97 -7.75 10.52
N GLN A 234 0.96 -8.16 9.25
CA GLN A 234 2.05 -8.89 8.60
C GLN A 234 2.27 -8.37 7.18
N PRO A 235 3.49 -7.92 6.83
CA PRO A 235 3.83 -7.54 5.47
C PRO A 235 4.07 -8.78 4.61
N LYS A 236 3.87 -8.64 3.30
CA LYS A 236 4.50 -9.50 2.28
C LYS A 236 6.01 -9.62 2.59
N PRO A 237 6.60 -10.82 2.49
CA PRO A 237 6.11 -12.03 1.81
C PRO A 237 5.18 -12.91 2.66
N HIS A 238 4.71 -12.46 3.83
CA HIS A 238 3.75 -13.24 4.61
C HIS A 238 2.44 -13.45 3.82
N GLU A 239 1.88 -14.65 3.90
CA GLU A 239 0.70 -15.05 3.12
C GLU A 239 -0.63 -14.38 3.54
N ALA A 240 -0.62 -13.54 4.58
CA ALA A 240 -1.84 -13.09 5.27
C ALA A 240 -2.74 -12.27 4.34
N MET A 241 -2.18 -11.25 3.68
CA MET A 241 -2.92 -10.40 2.73
C MET A 241 -3.43 -11.18 1.53
N PHE A 242 -2.66 -12.14 1.01
CA PHE A 242 -3.10 -13.01 -0.09
C PHE A 242 -4.29 -13.87 0.32
N ARG A 243 -4.19 -14.61 1.44
CA ARG A 243 -5.30 -15.44 1.93
C ARG A 243 -6.55 -14.61 2.22
N ARG A 244 -6.35 -13.40 2.77
CA ARG A 244 -7.44 -12.48 3.05
C ARG A 244 -8.18 -12.02 1.79
N ALA A 245 -7.45 -11.74 0.71
CA ALA A 245 -8.05 -11.41 -0.58
C ALA A 245 -8.86 -12.57 -1.18
N LEU A 246 -8.32 -13.81 -1.11
CA LEU A 246 -9.05 -15.01 -1.54
C LEU A 246 -10.35 -15.22 -0.76
N GLU A 247 -10.28 -15.10 0.58
CA GLU A 247 -11.44 -15.20 1.46
C GLU A 247 -12.48 -14.14 1.14
N HIS A 248 -12.05 -12.87 1.01
CA HIS A 248 -12.92 -11.75 0.71
C HIS A 248 -13.69 -11.93 -0.60
N CYS A 249 -13.03 -12.43 -1.65
CA CYS A 249 -13.65 -12.63 -2.96
C CYS A 249 -14.30 -14.02 -3.15
N GLY A 250 -14.14 -14.95 -2.19
CA GLY A 250 -14.69 -16.29 -2.27
C GLY A 250 -14.12 -17.14 -3.43
N VAL A 251 -12.82 -17.00 -3.71
CA VAL A 251 -12.13 -17.68 -4.82
C VAL A 251 -10.94 -18.52 -4.31
N THR A 252 -10.48 -19.47 -5.12
CA THR A 252 -9.25 -20.22 -4.82
C THR A 252 -8.00 -19.51 -5.37
N ALA A 253 -6.81 -19.87 -4.88
CA ALA A 253 -5.55 -19.26 -5.33
C ALA A 253 -5.32 -19.43 -6.84
N GLN A 254 -5.69 -20.57 -7.41
CA GLN A 254 -5.58 -20.88 -8.85
C GLN A 254 -6.52 -20.03 -9.72
N GLN A 255 -7.49 -19.35 -9.12
CA GLN A 255 -8.39 -18.42 -9.80
C GLN A 255 -7.91 -16.96 -9.67
N ALA A 256 -6.73 -16.72 -9.08
CA ALA A 256 -6.23 -15.39 -8.79
C ALA A 256 -4.89 -15.11 -9.50
N ILE A 257 -4.74 -13.88 -9.96
CA ILE A 257 -3.48 -13.31 -10.43
C ILE A 257 -3.00 -12.29 -9.41
N HIS A 258 -1.72 -12.32 -9.04
CA HIS A 258 -1.08 -11.20 -8.34
C HIS A 258 -0.12 -10.46 -9.27
N VAL A 259 -0.17 -9.13 -9.26
CA VAL A 259 0.70 -8.24 -10.02
C VAL A 259 1.55 -7.43 -9.03
N GLY A 260 2.86 -7.47 -9.18
CA GLY A 260 3.78 -6.68 -8.33
C GLY A 260 5.20 -6.62 -8.87
N ASP A 261 6.02 -5.73 -8.34
CA ASP A 261 7.39 -5.47 -8.79
C ASP A 261 8.44 -6.30 -8.04
N HIS A 262 8.16 -6.69 -6.80
CA HIS A 262 9.19 -7.26 -5.93
C HIS A 262 9.24 -8.79 -6.06
N PRO A 263 10.38 -9.40 -6.46
CA PRO A 263 10.48 -10.85 -6.68
C PRO A 263 10.03 -11.67 -5.47
N LYS A 264 10.53 -11.32 -4.28
CA LYS A 264 10.20 -12.05 -3.06
C LYS A 264 8.84 -11.69 -2.46
N GLU A 265 8.57 -10.39 -2.28
CA GLU A 265 7.38 -9.92 -1.57
C GLU A 265 6.10 -10.15 -2.37
N ASP A 266 6.16 -10.03 -3.69
CA ASP A 266 4.99 -10.19 -4.55
C ASP A 266 4.97 -11.55 -5.23
N VAL A 267 6.02 -11.87 -5.99
CA VAL A 267 5.99 -13.01 -6.91
C VAL A 267 6.11 -14.33 -6.16
N GLU A 268 7.19 -14.55 -5.40
CA GLU A 268 7.40 -15.79 -4.65
C GLU A 268 6.32 -15.99 -3.59
N ALA A 269 5.93 -14.92 -2.88
CA ALA A 269 4.91 -14.99 -1.84
C ALA A 269 3.55 -15.40 -2.40
N ALA A 270 3.09 -14.77 -3.49
CA ALA A 270 1.82 -15.13 -4.12
C ALA A 270 1.86 -16.55 -4.71
N ARG A 271 2.98 -16.92 -5.36
CA ARG A 271 3.18 -18.28 -5.89
C ARG A 271 3.13 -19.34 -4.79
N ALA A 272 3.73 -19.08 -3.63
CA ALA A 272 3.71 -20.00 -2.49
C ALA A 272 2.27 -20.26 -1.98
N VAL A 273 1.36 -19.30 -2.15
CA VAL A 273 -0.07 -19.47 -1.85
C VAL A 273 -0.83 -20.20 -2.97
N GLY A 274 -0.28 -20.21 -4.19
CA GLY A 274 -0.84 -20.88 -5.37
C GLY A 274 -1.44 -19.93 -6.41
N TYR A 275 -1.12 -18.64 -6.35
CA TYR A 275 -1.54 -17.64 -7.35
C TYR A 275 -0.79 -17.83 -8.67
N HIS A 276 -1.42 -17.39 -9.75
CA HIS A 276 -0.68 -16.96 -10.93
C HIS A 276 -0.04 -15.60 -10.66
N THR A 277 1.13 -15.33 -11.26
CA THR A 277 1.86 -14.08 -11.00
C THR A 277 2.30 -13.37 -12.26
N VAL A 278 2.13 -12.05 -12.25
CA VAL A 278 2.73 -11.14 -13.23
C VAL A 278 3.78 -10.32 -12.50
N TRP A 279 5.04 -10.52 -12.86
CA TRP A 279 6.15 -9.74 -12.32
C TRP A 279 6.39 -8.51 -13.19
N PHE A 280 6.28 -7.33 -12.59
CA PHE A 280 6.62 -6.07 -13.24
C PHE A 280 8.10 -5.72 -13.02
N ASN A 281 8.95 -6.21 -13.92
CA ASN A 281 10.40 -6.02 -13.88
C ASN A 281 10.83 -4.82 -14.73
N GLN A 282 10.39 -3.61 -14.33
CA GLN A 282 10.59 -2.39 -15.12
C GLN A 282 12.08 -2.16 -15.49
N ASP A 283 12.97 -2.31 -14.52
CA ASP A 283 14.40 -2.06 -14.70
C ASP A 283 15.10 -3.22 -15.44
N GLY A 284 14.57 -4.44 -15.34
CA GLY A 284 15.18 -5.62 -15.96
C GLY A 284 16.53 -6.04 -15.40
N GLY A 285 16.95 -5.43 -14.29
CA GLY A 285 18.25 -5.68 -13.69
C GLY A 285 18.30 -6.96 -12.86
N GLN A 286 17.13 -7.54 -12.59
CA GLN A 286 16.99 -8.75 -11.78
C GLN A 286 16.72 -9.96 -12.66
N ASP A 287 17.39 -11.06 -12.32
CA ASP A 287 17.26 -12.34 -13.02
C ASP A 287 15.87 -12.94 -12.77
N PRO A 288 15.09 -13.30 -13.80
CA PRO A 288 13.79 -13.96 -13.64
C PRO A 288 13.85 -15.28 -12.87
N ASP A 289 15.00 -15.94 -12.84
CA ASP A 289 15.22 -17.14 -12.02
C ASP A 289 15.20 -16.83 -10.51
N LEU A 290 15.15 -15.56 -10.10
CA LEU A 290 14.96 -15.17 -8.71
C LEU A 290 13.55 -15.47 -8.17
N CYS A 291 12.53 -15.52 -9.03
CA CYS A 291 11.14 -15.67 -8.56
C CYS A 291 10.20 -16.48 -9.47
N HIS A 292 10.67 -16.93 -10.64
CA HIS A 292 9.94 -17.79 -11.58
C HIS A 292 8.46 -17.39 -11.78
N PRO A 293 8.16 -16.15 -12.22
CA PRO A 293 6.77 -15.70 -12.35
C PRO A 293 5.97 -16.52 -13.37
N THR A 294 4.64 -16.45 -13.33
CA THR A 294 3.83 -17.00 -14.45
C THR A 294 4.09 -16.21 -15.72
N ARG A 295 4.18 -14.87 -15.62
CA ARG A 295 4.62 -13.98 -16.70
C ARG A 295 5.45 -12.84 -16.15
N GLU A 296 6.43 -12.41 -16.91
CA GLU A 296 7.19 -11.18 -16.68
C GLU A 296 6.74 -10.13 -17.68
N ILE A 297 6.62 -8.89 -17.23
CA ILE A 297 6.39 -7.70 -18.06
C ILE A 297 7.41 -6.64 -17.67
N ARG A 298 7.79 -5.78 -18.63
CA ARG A 298 8.76 -4.68 -18.40
C ARG A 298 8.12 -3.32 -18.53
N GLN A 299 7.00 -3.25 -19.22
CA GLN A 299 6.19 -2.08 -19.44
C GLN A 299 4.76 -2.38 -18.98
N LEU A 300 4.11 -1.41 -18.35
CA LEU A 300 2.80 -1.62 -17.75
C LEU A 300 1.74 -1.90 -18.84
N GLU A 301 1.94 -1.36 -20.04
CA GLU A 301 1.19 -1.64 -21.28
C GLU A 301 1.01 -3.16 -21.55
N GLU A 302 2.00 -3.98 -21.16
CA GLU A 302 2.02 -5.43 -21.40
C GLU A 302 1.12 -6.21 -20.43
N LEU A 303 0.63 -5.57 -19.37
CA LEU A 303 -0.16 -6.22 -18.32
C LEU A 303 -1.48 -6.80 -18.84
N LEU A 304 -2.19 -6.07 -19.71
CA LEU A 304 -3.45 -6.56 -20.28
C LEU A 304 -3.24 -7.84 -21.11
N PRO A 305 -2.32 -7.88 -22.10
CA PRO A 305 -1.95 -9.12 -22.78
C PRO A 305 -1.51 -10.25 -21.85
N ALA A 306 -0.73 -9.94 -20.81
CA ALA A 306 -0.24 -10.94 -19.86
C ALA A 306 -1.40 -11.60 -19.08
N VAL A 307 -2.33 -10.80 -18.57
CA VAL A 307 -3.54 -11.28 -17.87
C VAL A 307 -4.39 -12.15 -18.79
N GLU A 308 -4.58 -11.74 -20.05
CA GLU A 308 -5.37 -12.50 -21.02
C GLU A 308 -4.75 -13.86 -21.34
N ALA A 309 -3.44 -13.89 -21.50
CA ALA A 309 -2.71 -15.12 -21.78
C ALA A 309 -2.73 -16.07 -20.57
N ILE A 310 -2.56 -15.58 -19.34
CA ILE A 310 -2.74 -16.40 -18.11
C ILE A 310 -4.15 -16.97 -18.05
N ALA A 311 -5.17 -16.13 -18.30
CA ALA A 311 -6.56 -16.57 -18.25
C ALA A 311 -6.90 -17.60 -19.33
N ALA A 312 -6.24 -17.54 -20.50
CA ALA A 312 -6.36 -18.56 -21.54
C ALA A 312 -5.73 -19.89 -21.13
N ASP A 313 -4.50 -19.86 -20.62
CA ASP A 313 -3.78 -21.06 -20.18
C ASP A 313 -4.53 -21.79 -19.04
N ALA A 314 -5.12 -21.02 -18.11
CA ALA A 314 -5.89 -21.56 -16.99
C ALA A 314 -7.20 -22.24 -17.41
N ARG A 315 -7.79 -21.88 -18.56
CA ARG A 315 -8.96 -22.57 -19.12
C ARG A 315 -8.60 -23.87 -19.82
N SER A 316 -7.36 -23.99 -20.30
CA SER A 316 -6.86 -25.14 -21.07
C SER A 316 -6.19 -26.22 -20.23
N SER A 317 -6.00 -25.97 -18.93
CA SER A 317 -5.34 -26.86 -17.95
C SER A 317 -6.36 -27.64 -17.12
#